data_AF-A0AAD5BDN0-F1
#
_entry.id   AF-A0AAD5BDN0-F1
#
_cell.length_a   1.000
_cell.length_b   1.000
_cell.length_c   1.000
_cell.angle_alpha   90.00
_cell.angle_beta   90.00
_cell.angle_gamma   90.00
#
_symmetry.space_group_name_H-M   'P 1'
#
loop_
_entity.id
_entity.type
_entity.pdbx_description
1 polymer ?
#
loop_
_entity_poly.entity_id
_entity_poly.type
_entity_poly.pdbx_seq_one_letter_code
_entity_poly.pdbx_strand_id
1 'polypeptide(L)'
;MGRNFYNDDDELIINKPGTIDPITAKLQQEESIHGGDNATIIDGMVIRTTPILEKYSNQLRQFAITKFNILEAELATQKSATLNEWHSLQTGFNRLVKEPVLPNAIYILTAGLTGSILARNRNLALRFVTPLVFGGVATSAFMPRTFDNLVREYDEFEVAHVPELYNQRQELIRTLRQWRVDAESQRVKFNDSVIEQVHELRKKWKEVWD
;
A
#
# COMPACT_ATOMS: atom_id res chain seq x y z
N MET A 1 -55.86 -70.81 34.15
CA MET A 1 -55.15 -69.61 34.64
C MET A 1 -54.81 -68.76 33.43
N GLY A 2 -55.68 -67.79 33.11
CA GLY A 2 -55.48 -66.87 31.99
C GLY A 2 -54.48 -65.78 32.36
N ARG A 3 -53.63 -65.39 31.40
CA ARG A 3 -52.72 -64.26 31.56
C ARG A 3 -53.54 -62.97 31.47
N ASN A 4 -53.50 -62.15 32.51
CA ASN A 4 -54.15 -60.84 32.54
C ASN A 4 -53.18 -59.82 31.93
N PHE A 5 -53.49 -59.35 30.73
CA PHE A 5 -52.66 -58.42 29.95
C PHE A 5 -52.99 -56.95 30.20
N TYR A 6 -54.10 -56.63 30.88
CA TYR A 6 -54.68 -55.29 30.90
C TYR A 6 -54.81 -54.65 32.29
N ASN A 7 -54.27 -55.28 33.34
CA ASN A 7 -54.35 -54.69 34.69
C ASN A 7 -53.49 -53.43 34.86
N ASP A 8 -52.55 -53.18 33.95
CA ASP A 8 -51.68 -51.99 33.99
C ASP A 8 -52.19 -50.85 33.08
N ASP A 9 -53.17 -51.12 32.18
CA ASP A 9 -53.72 -50.15 31.23
C ASP A 9 -54.97 -49.41 31.76
N ASP A 10 -55.55 -49.88 32.88
CA ASP A 10 -56.78 -49.34 33.48
C ASP A 10 -56.53 -48.14 34.42
N GLU A 11 -55.30 -47.62 34.50
CA GLU A 11 -55.04 -46.35 35.19
C GLU A 11 -55.64 -45.19 34.39
N LEU A 12 -56.76 -44.66 34.87
CA LEU A 12 -57.36 -43.41 34.38
C LEU A 12 -56.30 -42.31 34.38
N ILE A 13 -55.86 -41.90 33.18
CA ILE A 13 -54.99 -40.73 32.99
C ILE A 13 -55.84 -39.49 33.24
N ILE A 14 -56.00 -39.14 34.51
CA ILE A 14 -56.63 -37.90 34.94
C ILE A 14 -55.63 -36.77 34.71
N ASN A 15 -55.97 -35.84 33.82
CA ASN A 15 -55.25 -34.59 33.65
C ASN A 15 -55.32 -33.80 34.96
N LYS A 16 -54.26 -33.89 35.78
CA LYS A 16 -54.14 -33.08 36.99
C LYS A 16 -53.95 -31.63 36.57
N PRO A 17 -54.69 -30.67 37.17
CA PRO A 17 -54.44 -29.25 36.94
C PRO A 17 -52.98 -28.93 37.33
N GLY A 18 -52.35 -28.02 36.59
CA GLY A 18 -50.95 -27.66 36.81
C GLY A 18 -50.71 -27.21 38.25
N THR A 19 -49.90 -27.97 38.97
CA THR A 19 -49.45 -27.65 40.33
C THR A 19 -48.20 -26.76 40.24
N ILE A 20 -48.07 -25.79 41.15
CA ILE A 20 -46.90 -24.91 41.26
C ILE A 20 -45.78 -25.51 42.13
N ASP A 21 -46.05 -26.64 42.77
CA ASP A 21 -45.07 -27.36 43.59
C ASP A 21 -44.03 -28.04 42.69
N PRO A 22 -42.74 -28.01 43.09
CA PRO A 22 -41.70 -28.69 42.34
C PRO A 22 -41.99 -30.19 42.26
N ILE A 23 -41.84 -30.74 41.05
CA ILE A 23 -42.03 -32.16 40.76
C ILE A 23 -41.12 -32.99 41.69
N THR A 24 -41.66 -34.06 42.28
CA THR A 24 -40.88 -34.99 43.11
C THR A 24 -39.76 -35.62 42.27
N ALA A 25 -38.54 -35.76 42.82
CA ALA A 25 -37.37 -36.27 42.09
C ALA A 25 -37.61 -37.60 41.35
N LYS A 26 -38.49 -38.47 41.88
CA LYS A 26 -38.88 -39.73 41.24
C LYS A 26 -39.78 -39.53 40.00
N LEU A 27 -40.80 -38.68 40.11
CA LEU A 27 -41.67 -38.30 38.98
C LEU A 27 -40.87 -37.52 37.92
N GLN A 28 -39.94 -36.67 38.35
CA GLN A 28 -39.06 -35.94 37.45
C GLN A 28 -38.19 -36.88 36.61
N GLN A 29 -37.74 -38.01 37.18
CA GLN A 29 -37.02 -39.05 36.44
C GLN A 29 -37.93 -39.85 35.50
N GLU A 30 -39.17 -40.14 35.91
CA GLU A 30 -40.16 -40.86 35.08
C GLU A 30 -40.69 -40.00 33.91
N GLU A 31 -40.84 -38.69 34.12
CA GLU A 31 -41.26 -37.71 33.10
C GLU A 31 -40.08 -37.14 32.30
N SER A 32 -38.85 -37.36 32.77
CA SER A 32 -37.66 -37.00 31.98
C SER A 32 -37.61 -37.85 30.71
N ILE A 33 -37.15 -37.21 29.65
CA ILE A 33 -36.89 -37.83 28.36
C ILE A 33 -36.10 -39.13 28.57
N HIS A 34 -36.55 -40.25 27.99
CA HIS A 34 -35.89 -41.55 28.16
C HIS A 34 -34.36 -41.40 28.01
N GLY A 35 -33.62 -41.52 29.12
CA GLY A 35 -32.20 -41.17 29.20
C GLY A 35 -31.77 -40.36 30.42
N GLY A 36 -32.71 -39.77 31.18
CA GLY A 36 -32.44 -39.05 32.44
C GLY A 36 -31.65 -37.76 32.24
N ASP A 37 -30.90 -37.33 33.27
CA ASP A 37 -30.13 -36.07 33.33
C ASP A 37 -29.09 -35.88 32.20
N ASN A 38 -28.76 -36.93 31.45
CA ASN A 38 -27.77 -36.89 30.35
C ASN A 38 -28.42 -36.70 28.96
N ALA A 39 -29.73 -36.44 28.90
CA ALA A 39 -30.46 -36.18 27.67
C ALA A 39 -30.74 -34.67 27.53
N THR A 40 -30.09 -34.04 26.56
CA THR A 40 -30.32 -32.62 26.24
C THR A 40 -31.06 -32.49 24.91
N ILE A 41 -32.07 -31.63 24.87
CA ILE A 41 -32.78 -31.29 23.63
C ILE A 41 -32.04 -30.14 22.96
N ILE A 42 -31.49 -30.40 21.77
CA ILE A 42 -30.86 -29.39 20.93
C ILE A 42 -31.59 -29.42 19.60
N ASP A 43 -32.17 -28.28 19.21
CA ASP A 43 -32.85 -28.07 17.92
C ASP A 43 -33.93 -29.14 17.62
N GLY A 44 -34.77 -29.44 18.61
CA GLY A 44 -35.85 -30.42 18.51
C GLY A 44 -35.42 -31.89 18.52
N MET A 45 -34.12 -32.18 18.59
CA MET A 45 -33.59 -33.55 18.70
C MET A 45 -33.12 -33.85 20.12
N VAL A 46 -33.46 -35.05 20.62
CA VAL A 46 -32.97 -35.55 21.92
C VAL A 46 -31.61 -36.19 21.70
N ILE A 47 -30.56 -35.56 22.22
CA ILE A 47 -29.19 -36.08 22.11
C ILE A 47 -28.79 -36.64 23.47
N ARG A 48 -28.32 -37.89 23.47
CA ARG A 48 -27.75 -38.56 24.65
C ARG A 48 -26.23 -38.49 24.55
N THR A 49 -25.60 -37.76 25.46
CA THR A 49 -24.13 -37.65 25.51
C THR A 49 -23.60 -38.38 26.73
N THR A 50 -22.32 -38.74 26.71
CA THR A 50 -21.63 -39.18 27.92
C THR A 50 -20.75 -38.04 28.42
N PRO A 51 -20.72 -37.74 29.74
CA PRO A 51 -20.04 -36.55 30.26
C PRO A 51 -18.55 -36.47 29.90
N ILE A 52 -17.90 -37.63 29.81
CA ILE A 52 -16.46 -37.73 29.53
C ILE A 52 -16.17 -37.44 28.06
N LEU A 53 -16.90 -38.09 27.13
CA LEU A 53 -16.71 -37.86 25.69
C LEU A 53 -17.09 -36.43 25.29
N GLU A 54 -18.16 -35.89 25.89
CA GLU A 54 -18.56 -34.52 25.65
C GLU A 54 -17.47 -33.52 26.05
N LYS A 55 -16.85 -33.70 27.22
CA LYS A 55 -15.76 -32.83 27.68
C LYS A 55 -14.58 -32.83 26.70
N TYR A 56 -14.09 -34.00 26.31
CA TYR A 56 -12.95 -34.09 25.38
C TYR A 56 -13.32 -33.64 23.96
N SER A 57 -14.52 -33.96 23.48
CA SER A 57 -15.02 -33.51 22.18
C SER A 57 -15.14 -31.98 22.13
N ASN A 58 -15.71 -31.38 23.18
CA ASN A 58 -15.82 -29.93 23.29
C ASN A 58 -14.44 -29.26 23.38
N GLN A 59 -13.51 -29.82 24.14
CA GLN A 59 -12.13 -29.30 24.20
C GLN A 59 -11.45 -29.34 22.83
N LEU A 60 -11.53 -30.47 22.12
CA LEU A 60 -10.97 -30.61 20.77
C LEU A 60 -11.63 -29.68 19.77
N ARG A 61 -12.96 -29.57 19.80
CA ARG A 61 -13.73 -28.67 18.94
C ARG A 61 -13.31 -27.22 19.16
N GLN A 62 -13.30 -26.77 20.42
CA GLN A 62 -12.94 -25.39 20.76
C GLN A 62 -11.49 -25.09 20.39
N PHE A 63 -10.57 -26.03 20.62
CA PHE A 63 -9.18 -25.90 20.20
C PHE A 63 -9.07 -25.77 18.67
N ALA A 64 -9.71 -26.66 17.91
CA ALA A 64 -9.69 -26.63 16.45
C ALA A 64 -10.27 -25.31 15.92
N ILE A 65 -11.48 -24.93 16.37
CA ILE A 65 -12.13 -23.68 15.94
C ILE A 65 -11.25 -22.47 16.28
N THR A 66 -10.68 -22.41 17.48
CA THR A 66 -9.83 -21.28 17.88
C THR A 66 -8.58 -21.20 17.00
N LYS A 67 -7.93 -22.33 16.71
CA LYS A 67 -6.75 -22.36 15.83
C LYS A 67 -7.10 -21.99 14.39
N PHE A 68 -8.22 -22.48 13.86
CA PHE A 68 -8.71 -22.08 12.53
C PHE A 68 -9.03 -20.59 12.47
N ASN A 69 -9.73 -20.04 13.47
CA ASN A 69 -10.07 -18.63 13.53
C ASN A 69 -8.82 -17.73 13.61
N ILE A 70 -7.80 -18.13 14.39
CA ILE A 70 -6.53 -17.39 14.47
C ILE A 70 -5.81 -17.42 13.12
N LEU A 71 -5.71 -18.59 12.48
CA LEU A 71 -5.07 -18.71 11.17
C LEU A 71 -5.79 -17.90 10.10
N GLU A 72 -7.12 -17.93 10.09
CA GLU A 72 -7.93 -17.12 9.19
C GLU A 72 -7.73 -15.63 9.44
N ALA A 73 -7.69 -15.21 10.71
CA ALA A 73 -7.44 -13.81 11.08
C ALA A 73 -6.03 -13.34 10.69
N GLU A 74 -5.00 -14.17 10.90
CA GLU A 74 -3.62 -13.86 10.48
C GLU A 74 -3.50 -13.76 8.96
N LEU A 75 -4.10 -14.71 8.22
CA LEU A 75 -4.13 -14.67 6.76
C LEU A 75 -4.89 -13.46 6.23
N ALA A 76 -6.05 -13.15 6.81
CA ALA A 76 -6.83 -11.97 6.43
C ALA A 76 -6.07 -10.67 6.73
N THR A 77 -5.34 -10.62 7.85
CA THR A 77 -4.51 -9.46 8.22
C THR A 77 -3.33 -9.28 7.25
N GLN A 78 -2.62 -10.35 6.91
CA GLN A 78 -1.52 -10.28 5.93
C GLN A 78 -2.03 -9.90 4.53
N LYS A 79 -3.14 -10.49 4.11
CA LYS A 79 -3.77 -10.14 2.82
C LYS A 79 -4.22 -8.69 2.79
N SER A 80 -4.87 -8.19 3.85
CA SER A 80 -5.30 -6.79 3.90
C SER A 80 -4.13 -5.82 3.98
N ALA A 81 -3.07 -6.14 4.74
CA ALA A 81 -1.85 -5.34 4.79
C ALA A 81 -1.18 -5.21 3.41
N THR A 82 -0.98 -6.33 2.73
CA THR A 82 -0.39 -6.34 1.37
C THR A 82 -1.27 -5.61 0.34
N LEU A 83 -2.59 -5.75 0.42
CA LEU A 83 -3.51 -4.99 -0.43
C LEU A 83 -3.47 -3.49 -0.13
N ASN A 84 -3.35 -3.10 1.14
CA ASN A 84 -3.25 -1.70 1.53
C ASN A 84 -1.92 -1.08 1.08
N GLU A 85 -0.81 -1.80 1.24
CA GLU A 85 0.49 -1.40 0.70
C GLU A 85 0.44 -1.26 -0.83
N TRP A 86 -0.14 -2.24 -1.52
CA TRP A 86 -0.34 -2.16 -2.96
C TRP A 86 -1.16 -0.94 -3.38
N HIS A 87 -2.25 -0.67 -2.66
CA HIS A 87 -3.09 0.50 -2.92
C HIS A 87 -2.35 1.82 -2.64
N SER A 88 -1.56 1.88 -1.57
CA SER A 88 -0.70 3.01 -1.25
C SER A 88 0.35 3.26 -2.34
N LEU A 89 0.97 2.19 -2.86
CA LEU A 89 1.90 2.28 -3.98
C LEU A 89 1.21 2.77 -5.26
N GLN A 90 0.02 2.24 -5.57
CA GLN A 90 -0.73 2.63 -6.76
C GLN A 90 -1.18 4.11 -6.69
N THR A 91 -1.65 4.55 -5.52
CA THR A 91 -2.05 5.95 -5.30
C THR A 91 -0.85 6.89 -5.33
N GLY A 92 0.27 6.50 -4.74
CA GLY A 92 1.55 7.21 -4.83
C GLY A 92 2.05 7.33 -6.28
N PHE A 93 1.99 6.24 -7.04
CA PHE A 93 2.35 6.25 -8.46
C PHE A 93 1.46 7.20 -9.27
N ASN A 94 0.14 7.14 -9.10
CA ASN A 94 -0.82 8.02 -9.78
C ASN A 94 -0.72 9.49 -9.32
N ARG A 95 -0.22 9.74 -8.10
CA ARG A 95 0.09 11.09 -7.62
C ARG A 95 1.28 11.67 -8.37
N LEU A 96 2.35 10.88 -8.55
CA LEU A 96 3.60 11.33 -9.17
C LEU A 96 3.49 11.40 -10.69
N VAL A 97 3.05 10.32 -11.33
CA VAL A 97 2.98 10.16 -12.78
C VAL A 97 1.68 10.72 -13.32
N LYS A 98 1.77 11.81 -14.10
CA LYS A 98 0.59 12.50 -14.69
C LYS A 98 0.46 12.33 -16.19
N GLU A 99 1.53 11.90 -16.85
CA GLU A 99 1.64 11.82 -18.30
C GLU A 99 1.61 10.36 -18.77
N PRO A 100 1.23 10.09 -20.05
CA PRO A 100 1.22 8.74 -20.58
C PRO A 100 2.63 8.15 -20.61
N VAL A 101 2.83 7.04 -19.88
CA VAL A 101 4.16 6.45 -19.68
C VAL A 101 4.71 5.84 -20.95
N LEU A 102 3.90 5.06 -21.70
CA LEU A 102 4.40 4.24 -22.80
C LEU A 102 5.17 5.00 -23.91
N PRO A 103 4.63 6.06 -24.54
CA PRO A 103 5.37 6.76 -25.59
C PRO A 103 6.59 7.50 -25.03
N ASN A 104 6.41 8.19 -23.91
CA ASN A 104 7.44 9.07 -23.32
C ASN A 104 8.58 8.27 -22.69
N ALA A 105 8.30 7.13 -22.05
CA ALA A 105 9.31 6.28 -21.43
C ALA A 105 10.24 5.68 -22.47
N ILE A 106 9.76 5.33 -23.67
CA ILE A 106 10.62 4.84 -24.75
C ILE A 106 11.65 5.91 -25.13
N TYR A 107 11.24 7.18 -25.28
CA TYR A 107 12.17 8.28 -25.57
C TYR A 107 13.18 8.53 -24.44
N ILE A 108 12.75 8.41 -23.19
CA ILE A 108 13.64 8.54 -22.02
C ILE A 108 14.68 7.41 -22.01
N LEU A 109 14.24 6.17 -22.25
CA LEU A 109 15.12 5.01 -22.30
C LEU A 109 16.12 5.09 -23.45
N THR A 110 15.70 5.53 -24.65
CA THR A 110 16.61 5.70 -25.79
C THR A 110 17.64 6.80 -25.54
N ALA A 111 17.25 7.90 -24.89
CA ALA A 111 18.18 8.95 -24.47
C ALA A 111 19.21 8.42 -23.45
N GLY A 112 18.77 7.65 -22.44
CA GLY A 112 19.66 7.00 -21.48
C GLY A 112 20.63 6.02 -22.14
N LEU A 113 20.16 5.19 -23.08
CA LEU A 113 21.00 4.29 -23.87
C LEU A 113 22.01 5.05 -24.72
N THR A 114 21.61 6.18 -25.30
CA THR A 114 22.51 7.06 -26.05
C THR A 114 23.60 7.63 -25.13
N GLY A 115 23.26 8.05 -23.91
CA GLY A 115 24.22 8.43 -22.88
C GLY A 115 25.20 7.30 -22.54
N SER A 116 24.71 6.06 -22.47
CA SER A 116 25.56 4.88 -22.25
C SER A 116 26.54 4.62 -23.39
N ILE A 117 26.11 4.81 -24.64
CA ILE A 117 26.97 4.65 -25.81
C ILE A 117 28.05 5.73 -25.81
N LEU A 118 27.71 6.98 -25.47
CA LEU A 118 28.67 8.08 -25.37
C LEU A 118 29.72 7.85 -24.27
N ALA A 119 29.34 7.24 -23.16
CA ALA A 119 30.25 6.93 -22.06
C ALA A 119 30.98 5.56 -22.20
N ARG A 120 30.81 4.85 -23.32
CA ARG A 120 31.31 3.47 -23.51
C ARG A 120 32.80 3.30 -23.24
N ASN A 121 33.62 4.25 -23.68
CA ASN A 121 35.09 4.20 -23.54
C ASN A 121 35.61 5.16 -22.44
N ARG A 122 34.77 5.53 -21.49
CA ARG A 122 35.13 6.42 -20.38
C ARG A 122 35.27 5.64 -19.08
N ASN A 123 35.79 6.32 -18.05
CA ASN A 123 35.96 5.76 -16.72
C ASN A 123 34.64 5.17 -16.18
N LEU A 124 34.75 4.17 -15.29
CA LEU A 124 33.62 3.43 -14.75
C LEU A 124 32.55 4.35 -14.14
N ALA A 125 32.94 5.41 -13.44
CA ALA A 125 32.01 6.38 -12.87
C ALA A 125 31.16 7.08 -13.95
N LEU A 126 31.80 7.57 -15.03
CA LEU A 126 31.10 8.23 -16.13
C LEU A 126 30.16 7.28 -16.87
N ARG A 127 30.51 5.99 -16.94
CA ARG A 127 29.67 4.96 -17.55
C ARG A 127 28.32 4.80 -16.85
N PHE A 128 28.25 5.01 -15.54
CA PHE A 128 27.00 4.95 -14.78
C PHE A 128 26.30 6.30 -14.65
N VAL A 129 27.05 7.40 -14.52
CA VAL A 129 26.47 8.74 -14.36
C VAL A 129 25.85 9.25 -15.66
N THR A 130 26.51 9.03 -16.81
CA THR A 130 26.06 9.60 -18.09
C THR A 130 24.66 9.12 -18.50
N PRO A 131 24.32 7.82 -18.45
CA PRO A 131 22.96 7.36 -18.73
C PRO A 131 21.89 7.99 -17.82
N LEU A 132 22.20 8.15 -16.53
CA LEU A 132 21.28 8.74 -15.55
C LEU A 132 21.04 10.22 -15.84
N VAL A 133 22.09 10.97 -16.17
CA VAL A 133 21.96 12.39 -16.54
C VAL A 133 21.15 12.54 -17.82
N PHE A 134 21.46 11.76 -18.86
CA PHE A 134 20.71 11.80 -20.13
C PHE A 134 19.25 11.38 -19.93
N GLY A 135 19.00 10.35 -19.13
CA GLY A 135 17.66 9.90 -18.75
C GLY A 135 16.89 10.99 -17.99
N GLY A 136 17.49 11.61 -16.98
CA GLY A 136 16.87 12.67 -16.19
C GLY A 136 16.55 13.93 -17.03
N VAL A 137 17.47 14.34 -17.91
CA VAL A 137 17.22 15.43 -18.87
C VAL A 137 16.09 15.08 -19.81
N ALA A 138 16.05 13.84 -20.33
CA ALA A 138 14.95 13.38 -21.16
C ALA A 138 13.62 13.33 -20.40
N THR A 139 13.62 12.96 -19.11
CA THR A 139 12.41 13.00 -18.27
C THR A 139 11.90 14.43 -18.12
N SER A 140 12.78 15.41 -17.88
CA SER A 140 12.39 16.82 -17.84
C SER A 140 11.80 17.31 -19.17
N ALA A 141 12.29 16.79 -20.31
CA ALA A 141 11.82 17.18 -21.64
C ALA A 141 10.50 16.49 -22.07
N PHE A 142 10.38 15.18 -21.87
CA PHE A 142 9.24 14.37 -22.33
C PHE A 142 8.15 14.17 -21.27
N MET A 143 8.48 14.34 -20.00
CA MET A 143 7.54 14.22 -18.88
C MET A 143 7.71 15.36 -17.84
N PRO A 144 7.52 16.63 -18.24
CA PRO A 144 7.79 17.78 -17.38
C PRO A 144 6.94 17.78 -16.10
N ARG A 145 5.64 17.44 -16.18
CA ARG A 145 4.78 17.46 -14.98
C ARG A 145 5.16 16.37 -13.99
N THR A 146 5.54 15.20 -14.50
CA THR A 146 6.00 14.10 -13.66
C THR A 146 7.34 14.45 -13.01
N PHE A 147 8.24 15.08 -13.76
CA PHE A 147 9.52 15.57 -13.24
C PHE A 147 9.33 16.61 -12.13
N ASP A 148 8.47 17.61 -12.31
CA ASP A 148 8.19 18.64 -11.30
C ASP A 148 7.60 18.03 -10.01
N ASN A 149 6.70 17.05 -10.13
CA ASN A 149 6.16 16.34 -8.98
C ASN A 149 7.24 15.56 -8.22
N LEU A 150 8.13 14.87 -8.95
CA LEU A 150 9.24 14.12 -8.36
C LEU A 150 10.22 15.05 -7.64
N VAL A 151 10.58 16.18 -8.25
CA VAL A 151 11.46 17.17 -7.64
C VAL A 151 10.83 17.75 -6.38
N ARG A 152 9.53 18.08 -6.41
CA ARG A 152 8.83 18.58 -5.21
C ARG A 152 8.79 17.56 -4.09
N GLU A 153 8.46 16.30 -4.39
CA GLU A 153 8.45 15.24 -3.37
C GLU A 153 9.84 15.03 -2.77
N TYR A 154 10.88 15.08 -3.60
CA TYR A 154 12.27 15.00 -3.16
C TYR A 154 12.66 16.20 -2.28
N ASP A 155 12.23 17.41 -2.65
CA ASP A 155 12.46 18.62 -1.85
C ASP A 155 11.76 18.54 -0.49
N GLU A 156 10.51 18.08 -0.44
CA GLU A 156 9.76 17.85 0.80
C GLU A 156 10.47 16.81 1.69
N PHE A 157 10.95 15.71 1.10
CA PHE A 157 11.70 14.68 1.80
C PHE A 157 13.04 15.20 2.35
N GLU A 158 13.79 15.97 1.56
CA GLU A 158 15.08 16.53 1.97
C GLU A 158 14.92 17.56 3.09
N VAL A 159 13.92 18.44 3.01
CA VAL A 159 13.62 19.41 4.09
C VAL A 159 13.27 18.69 5.39
N ALA A 160 12.52 17.58 5.31
CA ALA A 160 12.11 16.83 6.49
C ALA A 160 13.25 16.08 7.18
N HIS A 161 14.21 15.52 6.42
CA HIS A 161 15.25 14.65 6.97
C HIS A 161 16.63 15.31 7.05
N VAL A 162 17.00 16.18 6.09
CA VAL A 162 18.34 16.73 5.94
C VAL A 162 18.32 18.19 5.44
N PRO A 163 17.91 19.16 6.28
CA PRO A 163 17.73 20.56 5.86
C PRO A 163 19.03 21.28 5.47
N GLU A 164 20.19 20.82 5.95
CA GLU A 164 21.49 21.42 5.59
C GLU A 164 21.83 21.19 4.11
N LEU A 165 21.62 19.97 3.61
CA LEU A 165 21.84 19.65 2.20
C LEU A 165 20.88 20.42 1.29
N TYR A 166 19.63 20.58 1.72
CA TYR A 166 18.66 21.40 1.01
C TYR A 166 19.16 22.83 0.81
N ASN A 167 19.63 23.49 1.88
CA ASN A 167 20.12 24.87 1.80
C ASN A 167 21.36 24.98 0.89
N GLN A 168 22.32 24.07 1.01
CA GLN A 168 23.51 24.04 0.14
C GLN A 168 23.12 23.87 -1.33
N ARG A 169 22.20 22.95 -1.64
CA ARG A 169 21.69 22.74 -3.00
C ARG A 169 20.99 23.99 -3.54
N GLN A 170 20.17 24.66 -2.72
CA GLN A 170 19.50 25.89 -3.12
C GLN A 170 20.48 27.04 -3.37
N GLU A 171 21.54 27.17 -2.56
CA GLU A 171 22.61 28.15 -2.79
C GLU A 171 23.36 27.88 -4.09
N LEU A 172 23.68 26.61 -4.37
CA LEU A 172 24.29 26.21 -5.64
C LEU A 172 23.38 26.54 -6.83
N ILE A 173 22.08 26.25 -6.74
CA ILE A 173 21.11 26.60 -7.79
C ILE A 173 21.04 28.11 -8.00
N ARG A 174 21.01 28.90 -6.92
CA ARG A 174 21.01 30.38 -7.00
C ARG A 174 22.28 30.89 -7.67
N THR A 175 23.44 30.38 -7.28
CA THR A 175 24.74 30.74 -7.87
C THR A 175 24.79 30.40 -9.36
N LEU A 176 24.31 29.21 -9.75
CA LEU A 176 24.23 28.80 -11.16
C LEU A 176 23.28 29.68 -11.98
N ARG A 177 22.15 30.10 -11.39
CA ARG A 177 21.23 31.05 -12.05
C ARG A 177 21.88 32.42 -12.23
N GLN A 178 22.57 32.93 -11.22
CA GLN A 178 23.32 34.19 -11.31
C GLN A 178 24.39 34.11 -12.39
N TRP A 179 25.19 33.04 -12.39
CA TRP A 179 26.23 32.84 -13.41
C TRP A 179 25.66 32.81 -14.84
N ARG A 180 24.49 32.19 -15.04
CA ARG A 180 23.81 32.19 -16.35
C ARG A 180 23.41 33.61 -16.78
N VAL A 181 22.84 34.40 -15.86
CA VAL A 181 22.45 35.79 -16.13
C VAL A 181 23.68 36.66 -16.40
N ASP A 182 24.75 36.49 -15.62
CA ASP A 182 26.00 37.20 -15.81
C ASP A 182 26.63 36.88 -17.16
N ALA A 183 26.68 35.60 -17.55
CA ALA A 183 27.19 35.18 -18.85
C ALA A 183 26.37 35.76 -20.01
N GLU A 184 25.04 35.81 -19.89
CA GLU A 184 24.18 36.46 -20.88
C GLU A 184 24.45 37.97 -20.97
N SER A 185 24.59 38.64 -19.83
CA SER A 185 24.92 40.07 -19.79
C SER A 185 26.30 40.36 -20.40
N GLN A 186 27.28 39.48 -20.19
CA GLN A 186 28.61 39.60 -20.79
C GLN A 186 28.55 39.40 -22.30
N ARG A 187 27.74 38.45 -22.80
CA ARG A 187 27.54 38.26 -24.25
C ARG A 187 26.93 39.49 -24.90
N VAL A 188 25.94 40.13 -24.25
CA VAL A 188 25.33 41.37 -24.74
C VAL A 188 26.37 42.51 -24.76
N LYS A 189 27.07 42.73 -23.65
CA LYS A 189 28.14 43.76 -23.57
C LYS A 189 29.25 43.55 -24.58
N PHE A 190 29.63 42.30 -24.83
CA PHE A 190 30.63 41.96 -25.85
C PHE A 190 30.15 42.37 -27.24
N ASN A 191 28.92 42.04 -27.61
CA ASN A 191 28.34 42.47 -28.88
C ASN A 191 28.30 43.99 -29.00
N ASP A 192 27.86 44.70 -27.96
CA ASP A 192 27.82 46.16 -27.93
C ASP A 192 29.21 46.76 -28.10
N SER A 193 30.23 46.20 -27.43
CA SER A 193 31.62 46.66 -27.53
C SER A 193 32.22 46.44 -28.93
N VAL A 194 31.83 45.37 -29.63
CA VAL A 194 32.25 45.12 -31.01
C VAL A 194 31.60 46.12 -31.95
N ILE A 195 30.30 46.41 -31.76
CA ILE A 195 29.58 47.42 -32.54
C ILE A 195 30.21 48.80 -32.34
N GLU A 196 30.54 49.16 -31.10
CA GLU A 196 31.19 50.43 -30.77
C GLU A 196 32.57 50.55 -31.41
N GLN A 197 33.42 49.51 -31.32
CA GLN A 197 34.73 49.48 -31.99
C GLN A 197 34.61 49.64 -33.51
N VAL A 198 33.66 48.95 -34.15
CA VAL A 198 33.41 49.09 -35.60
C VAL A 198 32.95 50.51 -35.94
N HIS A 199 32.10 51.11 -35.11
CA HIS A 199 31.63 52.48 -35.29
C HIS A 199 32.74 53.51 -35.13
N GLU A 200 33.62 53.35 -34.14
CA GLU A 200 34.80 54.20 -33.95
C GLU A 200 35.79 54.09 -35.11
N LEU A 201 36.07 52.86 -35.57
CA LEU A 201 36.92 52.62 -36.74
C LEU A 201 36.34 53.31 -37.98
N ARG A 202 35.02 53.22 -38.17
CA ARG A 202 34.33 53.91 -39.28
C ARG A 202 34.49 55.43 -39.19
N LYS A 203 34.35 56.03 -38.01
CA LYS A 203 34.54 57.47 -37.81
C LYS A 203 35.98 57.90 -38.11
N LYS A 204 36.96 57.20 -37.54
CA LYS A 204 38.40 57.47 -37.79
C LYS A 204 38.76 57.32 -39.26
N TRP A 205 38.21 56.32 -39.95
CA TRP A 205 38.46 56.13 -41.38
C TRP A 205 37.90 57.29 -42.23
N LYS A 206 36.75 57.84 -41.83
CA LYS A 206 36.18 59.03 -42.48
C LYS A 206 37.06 60.27 -42.28
N GLU A 207 37.57 60.49 -41.07
CA GLU A 207 38.47 61.61 -40.75
C GLU A 207 39.82 61.57 -41.50
N VAL A 208 40.26 60.39 -41.94
CA VAL A 208 41.50 60.24 -42.74
C VAL A 208 41.29 60.60 -44.22
N TRP A 209 40.05 60.55 -44.72
CA TRP A 209 39.73 60.73 -46.14
C TRP A 209 39.02 62.06 -46.47
N ASP A 210 38.57 62.80 -45.47
CA ASP A 210 38.11 64.20 -45.57
C ASP A 210 39.29 65.16 -45.30
#